data_AF-A0A8J2MEW9-F1
#
_entry.id   AF-A0A8J2MEW9-F1
#
_cell.length_a   1.000
_cell.length_b   1.000
_cell.length_c   1.000
_cell.angle_alpha   90.00
_cell.angle_beta   90.00
_cell.angle_gamma   90.00
#
_symmetry.space_group_name_H-M   'P 1'
#
loop_
_entity.id
_entity.type
_entity.pdbx_description
1 polymer ?
#
loop_
_entity_poly.entity_id
_entity_poly.type
_entity_poly.pdbx_seq_one_letter_code
_entity_poly.pdbx_strand_id
1 'polypeptide(L)'
;MADPTLLKDIAIKTGIVKRLVKELCYYEKEEEKLLIKLQTMQGDGDTDEHIIKKQMELLQETKQMIPECARRLMNSVESLKKVTGEHEALLQNTPEYIAAAEQIRTGMEECSKIKEATRVD
;
A
#
# COMPACT_ATOMS: atom_id res chain seq x y z
N MET A 1 13.97 30.34 -4.79
CA MET A 1 14.16 29.17 -3.90
C MET A 1 12.79 28.76 -3.41
N ALA A 2 12.48 27.46 -3.36
CA ALA A 2 11.20 26.98 -2.85
C ALA A 2 11.03 27.37 -1.37
N ASP A 3 9.79 27.71 -0.98
CA ASP A 3 9.47 28.12 0.38
C ASP A 3 9.74 26.98 1.39
N PRO A 4 10.50 27.21 2.47
CA PRO A 4 10.78 26.19 3.48
C PRO A 4 9.54 25.56 4.11
N THR A 5 8.41 26.28 4.19
CA THR A 5 7.17 25.70 4.74
C THR A 5 6.54 24.69 3.79
N LEU A 6 6.51 25.01 2.50
CA LEU A 6 6.10 24.11 1.42
C LEU A 6 6.96 22.85 1.36
N LEU A 7 8.30 22.99 1.44
CA LEU A 7 9.21 21.84 1.41
C LEU A 7 8.97 20.88 2.59
N LYS A 8 8.71 21.43 3.79
CA LYS A 8 8.35 20.63 4.96
C LYS A 8 7.02 19.90 4.78
N ASP A 9 6.01 20.55 4.22
CA ASP A 9 4.71 19.91 3.97
C ASP A 9 4.84 18.74 2.99
N ILE A 10 5.59 18.93 1.90
CA ILE A 10 5.89 17.87 0.92
C ILE A 10 6.62 16.71 1.60
N ALA A 11 7.64 16.98 2.41
CA ALA A 11 8.38 15.93 3.12
C ALA A 11 7.47 15.13 4.07
N ILE A 12 6.56 15.80 4.78
CA ILE A 12 5.59 15.16 5.68
C ILE A 12 4.65 14.24 4.89
N LYS A 13 4.03 14.77 3.83
CA LYS A 13 3.10 14.01 2.96
C LYS A 13 3.80 12.83 2.28
N THR A 14 5.04 13.02 1.82
CA THR A 14 5.89 11.95 1.28
C THR A 14 6.13 10.86 2.31
N GLY A 15 6.43 11.22 3.57
CA GLY A 15 6.58 10.28 4.66
C GLY A 15 5.30 9.50 4.99
N ILE A 16 4.13 10.14 4.86
CA ILE A 16 2.82 9.47 5.03
C ILE A 16 2.63 8.41 3.94
N VAL A 17 2.81 8.77 2.65
CA VAL A 17 2.71 7.84 1.52
C VAL A 17 3.65 6.65 1.71
N LYS A 18 4.92 6.91 2.07
CA LYS A 18 5.91 5.85 2.30
C LYS A 18 5.51 4.86 3.39
N ARG A 19 4.87 5.33 4.47
CA ARG A 19 4.37 4.45 5.54
C ARG A 19 3.17 3.62 5.08
N LEU A 20 2.24 4.22 4.36
CA LEU A 20 1.06 3.53 3.83
C LEU A 20 1.43 2.47 2.79
N VAL A 21 2.43 2.72 1.94
CA VAL A 21 3.00 1.70 1.04
C VAL A 21 3.51 0.50 1.83
N LYS A 22 4.29 0.73 2.90
CA LYS A 22 4.80 -0.36 3.74
C LYS A 22 3.70 -1.13 4.46
N GLU A 23 2.67 -0.43 4.93
CA GLU A 23 1.50 -1.03 5.57
C GLU A 23 0.76 -1.95 4.59
N LEU A 24 0.50 -1.47 3.36
CA LEU A 24 -0.13 -2.27 2.31
C LEU A 24 0.70 -3.52 1.97
N CYS A 25 1.99 -3.35 1.67
CA CYS A 25 2.88 -4.48 1.36
C CYS A 25 3.04 -5.48 2.51
N TYR A 26 2.86 -5.04 3.76
CA TYR A 26 2.87 -5.95 4.91
C TYR A 26 1.64 -6.85 4.89
N TYR A 27 0.45 -6.29 4.70
CA TYR A 27 -0.79 -7.07 4.64
C TYR A 27 -0.84 -8.00 3.43
N GLU A 28 -0.33 -7.58 2.26
CA GLU A 28 -0.20 -8.45 1.09
C GLU A 28 0.69 -9.68 1.36
N LYS A 29 1.85 -9.46 1.98
CA LYS A 29 2.76 -10.56 2.35
C LYS A 29 2.18 -11.47 3.41
N GLU A 30 1.37 -10.93 4.32
CA GLU A 30 0.70 -11.73 5.34
C GLU A 30 -0.41 -12.58 4.72
N GLU A 31 -1.22 -12.01 3.83
CA GLU A 31 -2.21 -12.75 3.04
C GLU A 31 -1.55 -13.90 2.27
N GLU A 32 -0.45 -13.64 1.55
CA GLU A 32 0.29 -14.66 0.80
C GLU A 32 0.76 -15.81 1.69
N LYS A 33 1.36 -15.49 2.86
CA LYS A 33 1.79 -16.53 3.82
C LYS A 33 0.63 -17.35 4.35
N LEU A 34 -0.48 -16.70 4.70
CA LEU A 34 -1.67 -17.38 5.22
C LEU A 34 -2.31 -18.28 4.15
N LEU A 35 -2.30 -17.84 2.89
CA LEU A 35 -2.76 -18.61 1.74
C LEU A 35 -1.89 -19.85 1.48
N ILE A 36 -0.56 -19.68 1.44
CA ILE A 36 0.38 -20.81 1.26
C ILE A 36 0.21 -21.83 2.40
N LYS A 37 0.06 -21.35 3.64
CA LYS A 37 -0.16 -22.22 4.80
C LYS A 37 -1.49 -22.98 4.67
N LEU A 38 -2.56 -22.30 4.26
CA LEU A 38 -3.87 -22.94 4.04
C LEU A 38 -3.80 -24.02 2.95
N GLN A 39 -3.14 -23.73 1.81
CA GLN A 39 -2.96 -24.69 0.72
C GLN A 39 -2.16 -25.92 1.17
N THR A 40 -1.12 -25.71 1.98
CA THR A 40 -0.32 -26.81 2.55
C THR A 40 -1.19 -27.71 3.44
N MET A 41 -1.97 -27.10 4.34
CA MET A 41 -2.88 -27.83 5.25
C MET A 41 -3.95 -28.64 4.49
N GLN A 42 -4.46 -28.10 3.38
CA GLN A 42 -5.40 -28.80 2.51
C GLN A 42 -4.74 -29.92 1.68
N GLY A 43 -3.47 -29.76 1.31
CA GLY A 43 -2.72 -30.75 0.54
C GLY A 43 -2.26 -31.97 1.35
N ASP A 44 -1.96 -31.78 2.65
CA ASP A 44 -1.48 -32.86 3.52
C ASP A 44 -2.58 -33.89 3.87
N GLY A 45 -3.86 -33.55 3.71
CA GLY A 45 -5.01 -34.45 3.86
C GLY A 45 -5.31 -34.96 5.28
N ASP A 46 -4.36 -34.80 6.23
CA ASP A 46 -4.46 -35.24 7.63
C ASP A 46 -4.76 -34.08 8.61
N THR A 47 -4.98 -32.87 8.08
CA THR A 47 -5.31 -31.70 8.91
C THR A 47 -6.80 -31.62 9.18
N ASP A 48 -7.16 -31.50 10.47
CA ASP A 48 -8.54 -31.36 10.94
C ASP A 48 -9.28 -30.16 10.30
N GLU A 49 -10.52 -30.41 9.84
CA GLU A 49 -11.38 -29.42 9.15
C GLU A 49 -11.62 -28.16 9.97
N HIS A 50 -11.76 -28.27 11.30
CA HIS A 50 -11.95 -27.12 12.18
C HIS A 50 -10.71 -26.21 12.17
N ILE A 51 -9.51 -26.80 12.08
CA ILE A 51 -8.26 -26.04 11.99
C ILE A 51 -8.15 -25.35 10.61
N ILE A 52 -8.51 -26.04 9.53
CA ILE A 52 -8.56 -25.45 8.18
C ILE A 52 -9.53 -24.26 8.14
N LYS A 53 -10.74 -24.42 8.70
CA LYS A 53 -11.74 -23.35 8.75
C LYS A 53 -11.22 -22.13 9.52
N LYS A 54 -10.58 -22.34 10.67
CA LYS A 54 -9.99 -21.23 11.44
C LYS A 54 -8.88 -20.52 10.68
N GLN A 55 -8.07 -21.25 9.92
CA GLN A 55 -7.02 -20.67 9.08
C GLN A 55 -7.63 -19.86 7.92
N MET A 56 -8.78 -20.30 7.36
CA MET A 56 -9.53 -19.52 6.35
C MET A 56 -10.10 -18.22 6.93
N GLU A 57 -10.66 -18.26 8.14
CA GLU A 57 -11.18 -17.07 8.82
C GLU A 57 -10.07 -16.02 9.02
N LEU A 58 -8.90 -16.45 9.48
CA LEU A 58 -7.73 -15.57 9.64
C LEU A 58 -7.26 -14.96 8.31
N LEU A 59 -7.25 -15.76 7.24
CA LEU A 59 -6.93 -15.26 5.88
C LEU A 59 -7.94 -14.19 5.45
N GLN A 60 -9.23 -14.42 5.69
CA GLN A 60 -10.28 -13.48 5.33
C GLN A 60 -10.19 -12.17 6.12
N GLU A 61 -9.92 -12.24 7.43
CA GLU A 61 -9.68 -11.05 8.27
C GLU A 61 -8.51 -10.22 7.74
N THR A 62 -7.42 -10.87 7.35
CA THR A 62 -6.25 -10.20 6.78
C THR A 62 -6.57 -9.57 5.42
N LYS A 63 -7.26 -10.30 4.54
CA LYS A 63 -7.66 -9.83 3.21
C LYS A 63 -8.58 -8.60 3.30
N GLN A 64 -9.44 -8.52 4.31
CA GLN A 64 -10.34 -7.36 4.52
C GLN A 64 -9.61 -6.06 4.87
N MET A 65 -8.36 -6.11 5.34
CA MET A 65 -7.58 -4.91 5.66
C MET A 65 -7.00 -4.22 4.41
N ILE A 66 -6.68 -5.00 3.38
CA ILE A 66 -5.97 -4.54 2.18
C ILE A 66 -6.73 -3.43 1.42
N PRO A 67 -8.06 -3.52 1.18
CA PRO A 67 -8.81 -2.48 0.48
C PRO A 67 -8.77 -1.12 1.19
N GLU A 68 -8.85 -1.11 2.53
CA GLU A 68 -8.83 0.13 3.30
C GLU A 68 -7.44 0.76 3.31
N CYS A 69 -6.38 -0.05 3.43
CA CYS A 69 -5.00 0.42 3.30
C CYS A 69 -4.75 1.02 1.91
N ALA A 70 -5.20 0.36 0.84
CA ALA A 70 -5.08 0.86 -0.53
C ALA A 70 -5.87 2.17 -0.73
N ARG A 71 -7.07 2.29 -0.16
CA ARG A 71 -7.88 3.53 -0.21
C ARG A 71 -7.16 4.69 0.49
N ARG A 72 -6.63 4.47 1.70
CA ARG A 72 -5.86 5.48 2.46
C ARG A 72 -4.60 5.90 1.72
N LEU A 73 -3.90 4.95 1.11
CA LEU A 73 -2.73 5.21 0.27
C LEU A 73 -3.11 6.08 -0.93
N MET A 74 -4.15 5.72 -1.67
CA MET A 74 -4.59 6.47 -2.85
C MET A 74 -4.95 7.92 -2.52
N ASN A 75 -5.69 8.15 -1.43
CA ASN A 75 -6.02 9.52 -0.97
C ASN A 75 -4.75 10.33 -0.63
N SER A 76 -3.77 9.70 0.01
CA SER A 76 -2.51 10.36 0.38
C SER A 76 -1.64 10.66 -0.84
N VAL A 77 -1.61 9.75 -1.82
CA VAL A 77 -0.94 9.94 -3.11
C VAL A 77 -1.59 11.10 -3.88
N GLU A 78 -2.92 11.18 -3.92
CA GLU A 78 -3.63 12.29 -4.57
C GLU A 78 -3.32 13.63 -3.88
N SER A 79 -3.32 13.67 -2.54
CA SER A 79 -2.94 14.86 -1.79
C SER A 79 -1.50 15.29 -2.09
N LEU A 80 -0.56 14.34 -2.15
CA LEU A 80 0.85 14.62 -2.47
C LEU A 80 1.01 15.11 -3.91
N LYS A 81 0.34 14.46 -4.87
CA LYS A 81 0.31 14.89 -6.27
C LYS A 81 -0.18 16.31 -6.43
N LYS A 82 -1.29 16.66 -5.75
CA LYS A 82 -1.89 17.99 -5.81
C LYS A 82 -0.89 19.07 -5.39
N VAL A 83 -0.29 18.94 -4.20
CA VAL A 83 0.68 19.94 -3.70
C VAL A 83 1.94 20.01 -4.58
N THR A 84 2.42 18.89 -5.11
CA THR A 84 3.59 18.90 -6.01
C THR A 84 3.28 19.50 -7.38
N GLY A 85 2.06 19.32 -7.88
CA GLY A 85 1.62 19.83 -9.19
C GLY A 85 1.33 21.33 -9.16
N GLU A 86 0.71 21.83 -8.08
CA GLU A 86 0.43 23.27 -7.89
C GLU A 86 1.72 24.13 -7.84
N HIS A 87 2.86 23.50 -7.52
CA HIS A 87 4.13 24.19 -7.32
C HIS A 87 5.29 23.60 -8.15
N GLU A 88 5.00 22.84 -9.21
CA GLU A 88 5.99 22.05 -9.97
C GLU A 88 7.21 22.87 -10.42
N ALA A 89 6.99 24.05 -11.01
CA ALA A 89 8.06 24.92 -11.51
C ALA A 89 9.05 25.36 -10.42
N LEU A 90 8.60 25.45 -9.16
CA LEU A 90 9.41 25.84 -8.00
C LEU A 90 10.12 24.63 -7.37
N LEU A 91 9.60 23.44 -7.58
CA LEU A 91 9.95 22.23 -6.85
C LEU A 91 10.79 21.23 -7.65
N GLN A 92 10.68 21.22 -8.98
CA GLN A 92 11.27 20.19 -9.87
C GLN A 92 12.76 19.86 -9.64
N ASN A 93 13.54 20.77 -9.06
CA ASN A 93 14.96 20.60 -8.77
C ASN A 93 15.29 20.38 -7.28
N THR A 94 14.28 20.19 -6.43
CA THR A 94 14.49 19.97 -4.99
C THR A 94 14.48 18.48 -4.65
N PRO A 95 15.28 18.05 -3.65
CA PRO A 95 15.29 16.65 -3.22
C PRO A 95 13.91 16.19 -2.71
N GLU A 96 13.13 17.09 -2.10
CA GLU A 96 11.78 16.79 -1.62
C GLU A 96 10.82 16.44 -2.76
N TYR A 97 10.92 17.14 -3.90
CA TYR A 97 10.09 16.84 -5.06
C TYR A 97 10.47 15.50 -5.69
N ILE A 98 11.78 15.22 -5.82
CA ILE A 98 12.26 13.94 -6.36
C ILE A 98 11.76 12.78 -5.50
N ALA A 99 11.88 12.91 -4.17
CA ALA A 99 11.38 11.91 -3.24
C ALA A 99 9.85 11.78 -3.31
N ALA A 100 9.13 12.89 -3.41
CA ALA A 100 7.67 12.87 -3.56
C ALA A 100 7.25 12.15 -4.86
N ALA A 101 7.89 12.46 -5.99
CA ALA A 101 7.60 11.84 -7.28
C ALA A 101 7.86 10.32 -7.26
N GLU A 102 8.93 9.88 -6.61
CA GLU A 102 9.22 8.46 -6.39
C GLU A 102 8.12 7.78 -5.57
N GLN A 103 7.71 8.38 -4.45
CA GLN A 103 6.67 7.81 -3.58
C GLN A 103 5.28 7.85 -4.24
N ILE A 104 4.97 8.88 -5.03
CA ILE A 104 3.76 8.95 -5.85
C ILE A 104 3.73 7.78 -6.83
N ARG A 105 4.81 7.55 -7.58
CA ARG A 105 4.92 6.44 -8.55
C ARG A 105 4.73 5.10 -7.85
N THR A 106 5.49 4.86 -6.78
CA THR A 106 5.42 3.61 -6.01
C THR A 106 4.00 3.37 -5.49
N GLY A 107 3.40 4.37 -4.84
CA GLY A 107 2.04 4.23 -4.29
C GLY A 107 0.96 3.98 -5.35
N MET A 108 1.11 4.55 -6.55
CA MET A 108 0.19 4.25 -7.66
C MET A 108 0.36 2.85 -8.22
N GLU A 109 1.59 2.36 -8.29
CA GLU A 109 1.89 1.00 -8.75
C GLU A 109 1.28 -0.03 -7.80
N GLU A 110 1.52 0.10 -6.50
CA GLU A 110 0.93 -0.78 -5.47
C GLU A 110 -0.61 -0.74 -5.50
N CYS A 111 -1.22 0.45 -5.56
CA CYS A 111 -2.67 0.55 -5.69
C CYS A 111 -3.23 -0.07 -6.99
N SER A 112 -2.45 -0.06 -8.08
CA SER A 112 -2.85 -0.70 -9.34
C SER A 112 -2.83 -2.22 -9.22
N LYS A 113 -1.78 -2.80 -8.62
CA LYS A 113 -1.66 -4.24 -8.34
C LYS A 113 -2.88 -4.76 -7.56
N ILE A 114 -3.28 -4.05 -6.50
CA ILE A 114 -4.46 -4.43 -5.69
C ILE A 114 -5.75 -4.40 -6.51
N LYS A 115 -5.94 -3.38 -7.36
CA LYS A 115 -7.14 -3.29 -8.22
C LYS A 115 -7.19 -4.41 -9.24
N GLU A 116 -6.05 -4.82 -9.77
CA GLU A 116 -5.96 -5.96 -10.68
C GLU A 116 -6.23 -7.28 -9.95
N ALA A 117 -5.62 -7.50 -8.78
CA ALA A 117 -5.88 -8.68 -7.96
C ALA A 117 -7.37 -8.83 -7.58
N THR A 118 -8.02 -7.73 -7.18
CA THR A 118 -9.45 -7.73 -6.82
C THR A 118 -10.40 -7.95 -8.01
N ARG A 119 -9.93 -7.82 -9.26
CA ARG A 119 -10.73 -8.03 -10.48
C ARG A 119 -10.71 -9.47 -10.98
N VAL A 120 -9.75 -10.27 -10.49
CA VAL A 120 -9.50 -11.64 -10.94
C VAL A 120 -10.15 -12.67 -10.00
N ASP A 121 -10.54 -12.26 -8.80
CA ASP A 121 -11.36 -13.02 -7.83
C ASP A 121 -12.87 -12.83 -8.06
#